data_AF-A0A1V3WU49-F1
#
_entry.id   AF-A0A1V3WU49-F1
#
_cell.length_a   1.000
_cell.length_b   1.000
_cell.length_c   1.000
_cell.angle_alpha   90.00
_cell.angle_beta   90.00
_cell.angle_gamma   90.00
#
_symmetry.space_group_name_H-M   'P 1'
#
loop_
_entity.id
_entity.type
_entity.pdbx_description
1 polymer ?
#
loop_
_entity_poly.entity_id
_entity_poly.type
_entity_poly.pdbx_seq_one_letter_code
_entity_poly.pdbx_strand_id
1 'polypeptide(L)'
;MTAAAEAVAAAAGKPWAELSDEVLYRPLGMTSTSSRFADFLARPNHAVTHIKVADKWEARFQRDPDAQTPAGGVSSSLNDMTHWLTMVLANGTYNGQQITSPEALLPAITPQVISTPARLPKARAGTYGYGFNVSVNSSGRTQYGHSGGFGLGPRRILRSCRPKTSPSLP
;
A
#
# COMPACT_ATOMS: atom_id res chain seq x y z
N MET A 1 10.89 3.02 5.90
CA MET A 1 9.51 3.44 5.56
C MET A 1 8.92 4.30 6.67
N THR A 2 8.87 3.85 7.93
CA THR A 2 8.37 4.65 9.07
C THR A 2 8.99 6.04 9.15
N ALA A 3 10.32 6.14 9.22
CA ALA A 3 11.03 7.42 9.30
C ALA A 3 10.74 8.38 8.14
N ALA A 4 10.50 7.88 6.92
CA ALA A 4 10.19 8.73 5.77
C ALA A 4 8.80 9.36 5.91
N ALA A 5 7.82 8.58 6.35
CA ALA A 5 6.47 9.06 6.58
C ALA A 5 6.39 10.02 7.79
N GLU A 6 7.13 9.73 8.86
CA GLU A 6 7.28 10.63 10.01
C GLU A 6 7.97 11.94 9.63
N ALA A 7 8.98 11.91 8.76
CA ALA A 7 9.63 13.13 8.27
C ALA A 7 8.65 14.02 7.49
N VAL A 8 7.80 13.43 6.62
CA VAL A 8 6.75 14.18 5.90
C VAL A 8 5.71 14.73 6.88
N ALA A 9 5.30 13.95 7.87
CA ALA A 9 4.36 14.36 8.91
C ALA A 9 4.92 15.54 9.74
N ALA A 10 6.19 15.44 10.16
CA ALA A 10 6.89 16.50 10.87
C ALA A 10 7.03 17.77 10.03
N ALA A 11 7.37 17.65 8.74
CA ALA A 11 7.43 18.78 7.82
C ALA A 11 6.07 19.45 7.61
N ALA A 12 4.97 18.68 7.67
CA ALA A 12 3.61 19.19 7.62
C ALA A 12 3.10 19.71 8.99
N GLY A 13 3.89 19.57 10.06
CA GLY A 13 3.50 19.97 11.42
C GLY A 13 2.34 19.16 12.01
N LYS A 14 2.11 17.94 11.50
CA LYS A 14 0.95 17.11 11.87
C LYS A 14 1.39 15.71 12.29
N PRO A 15 0.70 15.06 13.25
CA PRO A 15 0.87 13.63 13.48
C PRO A 15 0.55 12.82 12.21
N TRP A 16 1.29 11.74 11.95
CA TRP A 16 1.09 10.90 10.76
C TRP A 16 -0.37 10.46 10.57
N ALA A 17 -1.03 10.08 11.66
CA ALA A 17 -2.39 9.58 11.61
C ALA A 17 -3.43 10.66 11.26
N GLU A 18 -3.14 11.93 11.53
CA GLU A 18 -3.96 13.07 11.10
C GLU A 18 -3.65 13.43 9.65
N LEU A 19 -2.35 13.51 9.31
CA LEU A 19 -1.94 13.83 7.95
C LEU A 19 -2.50 12.82 6.94
N SER A 20 -2.34 11.52 7.19
CA SER A 20 -2.82 10.46 6.30
C SER A 20 -4.35 10.44 6.15
N ASP A 21 -5.09 10.74 7.22
CA ASP A 21 -6.55 10.88 7.15
C ASP A 21 -6.97 12.09 6.31
N GLU A 22 -6.32 13.24 6.55
CA GLU A 22 -6.67 14.50 5.92
C GLU A 22 -6.41 14.53 4.42
N VAL A 23 -5.24 14.05 4.00
CA VAL A 23 -4.74 14.22 2.63
C VAL A 23 -5.04 13.02 1.73
N LEU A 24 -5.39 11.87 2.31
CA LEU A 24 -5.61 10.64 1.55
C LEU A 24 -6.93 9.94 1.88
N TYR A 25 -7.19 9.59 3.14
CA TYR A 25 -8.36 8.74 3.44
C TYR A 25 -9.68 9.48 3.26
N ARG A 26 -9.87 10.67 3.83
CA ARG A 26 -11.12 11.44 3.67
C ARG A 26 -11.37 11.86 2.21
N PRO A 27 -10.40 12.38 1.44
CA PRO A 27 -10.63 12.73 0.03
C PRO A 27 -11.03 11.54 -0.84
N LEU A 28 -10.58 10.33 -0.48
CA LEU A 28 -10.96 9.09 -1.16
C LEU A 28 -12.24 8.43 -0.61
N GLY A 29 -12.87 9.01 0.43
CA GLY A 29 -14.03 8.43 1.09
C GLY A 29 -13.72 7.09 1.80
N MET A 30 -12.47 6.87 2.21
CA MET A 30 -12.02 5.65 2.88
C MET A 30 -12.37 5.65 4.37
N THR A 31 -13.68 5.70 4.67
CA THR A 31 -14.23 5.82 6.04
C THR A 31 -13.93 4.61 6.93
N SER A 32 -13.52 3.48 6.34
CA SER A 32 -13.11 2.27 7.04
C SER A 32 -11.60 2.12 7.21
N THR A 33 -10.83 3.14 6.87
CA THR A 33 -9.38 3.13 6.91
C THR A 33 -8.86 4.02 8.04
N SER A 34 -7.90 3.52 8.81
CA SER A 34 -7.28 4.31 9.87
C SER A 34 -5.81 3.96 10.10
N SER A 35 -5.06 5.00 10.44
CA SER A 35 -3.69 4.96 10.92
C SER A 35 -3.61 4.93 12.47
N ARG A 36 -4.68 4.56 13.17
CA ARG A 36 -4.74 4.38 14.63
C ARG A 36 -5.28 3.01 14.96
N PHE A 37 -4.64 2.31 15.89
CA PHE A 37 -5.08 1.00 16.30
C PHE A 37 -6.36 1.03 17.13
N ALA A 38 -6.56 2.07 17.94
CA ALA A 38 -7.80 2.26 18.69
C ALA A 38 -9.04 2.27 17.77
N ASP A 39 -8.94 2.91 16.60
CA ASP A 39 -10.03 2.95 15.61
C ASP A 39 -10.30 1.56 15.02
N PHE A 40 -9.27 0.72 14.88
CA PHE A 40 -9.44 -0.66 14.45
C PHE A 40 -10.17 -1.49 15.52
N LEU A 41 -9.77 -1.37 16.79
CA LEU A 41 -10.40 -2.07 17.91
C LEU A 41 -11.86 -1.67 18.12
N ALA A 42 -12.17 -0.39 17.94
CA ALA A 42 -13.52 0.14 18.12
C ALA A 42 -14.52 -0.30 17.02
N ARG A 43 -14.04 -0.84 15.90
CA ARG A 43 -14.91 -1.27 14.80
C ARG A 43 -15.61 -2.59 15.15
N PRO A 44 -16.96 -2.66 15.10
CA PRO A 44 -17.67 -3.91 15.34
C PRO A 44 -17.31 -5.02 14.33
N ASN A 45 -17.02 -4.62 13.09
CA ASN A 45 -16.57 -5.52 12.03
C ASN A 45 -15.08 -5.32 11.77
N HIS A 46 -14.26 -6.14 12.42
CA HIS A 46 -12.82 -6.19 12.20
C HIS A 46 -12.32 -7.64 12.20
N ALA A 47 -11.27 -7.91 11.43
CA ALA A 47 -10.70 -9.25 11.35
C ALA A 47 -9.70 -9.49 12.49
N VAL A 48 -9.89 -10.55 13.26
CA VAL A 48 -8.94 -10.97 14.29
C VAL A 48 -7.94 -11.96 13.71
N THR A 49 -6.67 -11.74 14.02
CA THR A 49 -5.59 -12.62 13.59
C THR A 49 -5.63 -13.96 14.32
N HIS A 50 -5.52 -15.05 13.57
CA HIS A 50 -5.43 -16.40 14.12
C HIS A 50 -4.05 -17.00 13.84
N ILE A 51 -3.50 -17.70 14.83
CA ILE A 51 -2.26 -18.48 14.70
C ILE A 51 -2.52 -19.95 14.91
N LYS A 52 -1.75 -20.81 14.24
CA LYS A 52 -1.82 -22.26 14.45
C LYS A 52 -0.99 -22.63 15.68
N VAL A 53 -1.64 -23.16 16.70
CA VAL A 53 -1.02 -23.69 17.92
C VAL A 53 -1.34 -25.18 17.96
N ALA A 54 -0.32 -26.02 17.81
CA ALA A 54 -0.49 -27.45 17.54
C ALA A 54 -1.45 -27.67 16.35
N ASP A 55 -2.59 -28.34 16.54
CA ASP A 55 -3.59 -28.60 15.50
C ASP A 55 -4.81 -27.67 15.52
N LYS A 56 -4.76 -26.57 16.29
CA LYS A 56 -5.86 -25.62 16.42
C LYS A 56 -5.46 -24.21 15.96
N TRP A 57 -6.43 -23.46 15.45
CA TRP A 57 -6.28 -22.05 15.13
C TRP A 57 -6.88 -21.20 16.25
N GLU A 58 -6.07 -20.34 16.87
CA GLU A 58 -6.47 -19.54 18.02
C GLU A 58 -6.17 -18.05 17.79
N ALA A 59 -7.11 -17.19 18.18
CA ALA A 59 -6.95 -15.74 18.21
C ALA A 59 -6.21 -15.32 19.50
N ARG A 60 -4.90 -15.56 19.55
CA ARG A 60 -4.12 -15.48 20.79
C ARG A 60 -3.43 -14.15 21.06
N PHE A 61 -3.08 -13.40 20.02
CA PHE A 61 -2.20 -12.24 20.14
C PHE A 61 -2.86 -11.01 19.52
N GLN A 62 -3.11 -10.00 20.36
CA GLN A 62 -3.51 -8.67 19.92
C GLN A 62 -2.24 -7.80 19.86
N ARG A 63 -1.80 -7.45 18.65
CA ARG A 63 -0.63 -6.58 18.44
C ARG A 63 -1.05 -5.12 18.62
N ASP A 64 -0.23 -4.32 19.30
CA ASP A 64 -0.27 -2.86 19.19
C ASP A 64 0.66 -2.40 18.03
N PRO A 65 0.12 -1.94 16.89
CA PRO A 65 0.87 -1.54 15.73
C PRO A 65 1.26 -0.05 15.71
N ASP A 66 0.87 0.77 16.69
CA ASP A 66 0.81 2.23 16.51
C ASP A 66 2.16 2.87 16.15
N ALA A 67 3.24 2.44 16.81
CA ALA A 67 4.60 2.90 16.49
C ALA A 67 5.09 2.49 15.07
N GLN A 68 4.45 1.51 14.44
CA GLN A 68 4.78 1.03 13.09
C GLN A 68 3.70 1.41 12.07
N THR A 69 2.73 2.23 12.44
CA THR A 69 1.59 2.54 11.57
C THR A 69 1.98 3.05 10.20
N PRO A 70 2.96 3.96 10.05
CA PRO A 70 3.36 4.43 8.73
C PRO A 70 4.01 3.36 7.83
N ALA A 71 4.47 2.23 8.39
CA ALA A 71 5.04 1.12 7.61
C ALA A 71 4.10 -0.08 7.44
N GLY A 72 3.11 -0.25 8.32
CA GLY A 72 2.18 -1.39 8.21
C GLY A 72 1.05 -1.47 9.24
N GLY A 73 0.82 -0.44 10.05
CA GLY A 73 -0.28 -0.44 11.02
C GLY A 73 -1.59 0.14 10.51
N VAL A 74 -1.64 0.56 9.23
CA VAL A 74 -2.90 1.00 8.61
C VAL A 74 -3.90 -0.18 8.56
N SER A 75 -5.06 0.03 9.16
CA SER A 75 -6.22 -0.85 9.01
C SER A 75 -7.13 -0.32 7.90
N SER A 76 -7.74 -1.19 7.11
CA SER A 76 -8.60 -0.81 5.98
C SER A 76 -9.54 -1.96 5.60
N SER A 77 -10.60 -1.63 4.85
CA SER A 77 -11.53 -2.57 4.23
C SER A 77 -11.16 -2.83 2.77
N LEU A 78 -11.69 -3.91 2.17
CA LEU A 78 -11.51 -4.13 0.73
C LEU A 78 -12.16 -3.00 -0.08
N ASN A 79 -13.34 -2.53 0.32
CA ASN A 79 -14.08 -1.47 -0.35
C ASN A 79 -13.26 -0.18 -0.41
N ASP A 80 -12.71 0.25 0.73
CA ASP A 80 -11.86 1.44 0.81
C ASP A 80 -10.61 1.31 -0.07
N MET A 81 -9.97 0.13 -0.06
CA MET A 81 -8.82 -0.12 -0.90
C MET A 81 -9.15 -0.06 -2.40
N THR A 82 -10.40 -0.33 -2.80
CA THR A 82 -10.81 -0.13 -4.20
C THR A 82 -10.80 1.35 -4.59
N HIS A 83 -11.13 2.27 -3.68
CA HIS A 83 -11.10 3.71 -3.96
C HIS A 83 -9.67 4.19 -4.19
N TRP A 84 -8.75 3.79 -3.31
CA TRP A 84 -7.33 4.06 -3.47
C TRP A 84 -6.75 3.45 -4.76
N LEU A 85 -7.14 2.22 -5.09
CA LEU A 85 -6.68 1.57 -6.33
C LEU A 85 -7.21 2.31 -7.57
N THR A 86 -8.48 2.73 -7.57
CA THR A 86 -9.07 3.55 -8.63
C THR A 86 -8.28 4.84 -8.81
N MET A 87 -7.91 5.52 -7.73
CA MET A 87 -7.07 6.72 -7.78
C MET A 87 -5.72 6.47 -8.45
N VAL A 88 -5.01 5.40 -8.05
CA VAL A 88 -3.71 5.05 -8.63
C VAL A 88 -3.82 4.72 -10.12
N LEU A 89 -4.88 4.00 -10.51
CA LEU A 89 -5.15 3.65 -11.92
C LEU A 89 -5.52 4.88 -12.76
N ALA A 90 -6.21 5.85 -12.16
CA ALA A 90 -6.60 7.11 -12.78
C ALA A 90 -5.54 8.23 -12.60
N ASN A 91 -4.26 7.86 -12.50
CA ASN A 91 -3.11 8.79 -12.42
C ASN A 91 -3.25 9.85 -11.30
N GLY A 92 -3.77 9.46 -10.14
CA GLY A 92 -3.89 10.37 -9.01
C GLY A 92 -5.22 11.11 -8.88
N THR A 93 -6.20 10.80 -9.75
CA THR A 93 -7.55 11.40 -9.69
C THR A 93 -8.60 10.43 -9.16
N TYR A 94 -9.58 10.93 -8.42
CA TYR A 94 -10.70 10.13 -7.93
C TYR A 94 -11.97 10.99 -7.91
N ASN A 95 -13.06 10.51 -8.52
CA ASN A 95 -14.33 11.24 -8.64
C ASN A 95 -14.18 12.69 -9.16
N GLY A 96 -13.28 12.91 -10.12
CA GLY A 96 -13.02 14.23 -10.70
C GLY A 96 -12.13 15.15 -9.86
N GLN A 97 -11.70 14.71 -8.66
CA GLN A 97 -10.76 15.44 -7.81
C GLN A 97 -9.33 14.93 -8.00
N GLN A 98 -8.36 15.83 -8.12
CA GLN A 98 -6.93 15.49 -8.08
C GLN A 98 -6.50 15.27 -6.62
N ILE A 99 -6.04 14.06 -6.29
CA ILE A 99 -5.53 13.70 -4.96
C ILE A 99 -4.01 13.84 -4.91
N THR A 100 -3.30 13.37 -5.95
CA THR A 100 -1.85 13.52 -6.11
C THR A 100 -1.53 13.75 -7.57
N SER A 101 -0.50 14.54 -7.91
CA SER A 101 -0.16 14.73 -9.32
C SER A 101 0.39 13.42 -9.95
N PRO A 102 0.25 13.22 -11.27
CA PRO A 102 0.84 12.08 -11.97
C PRO A 102 2.36 12.01 -11.77
N GLU A 103 3.04 13.15 -11.72
CA GLU A 103 4.49 13.26 -11.55
C GLU A 103 4.92 12.81 -10.15
N ALA A 104 4.14 13.14 -9.12
CA ALA A 104 4.39 12.68 -7.75
C ALA A 104 4.12 11.17 -7.60
N LEU A 105 3.16 10.62 -8.36
CA LEU A 105 2.84 9.19 -8.33
C LEU A 105 3.85 8.34 -9.12
N LEU A 106 4.45 8.90 -10.18
CA LEU A 106 5.29 8.17 -11.12
C LEU A 106 6.46 7.41 -10.45
N PRO A 107 7.25 8.00 -9.52
CA PRO A 107 8.31 7.30 -8.82
C PRO A 107 7.83 6.15 -7.93
N ALA A 108 6.58 6.18 -7.48
CA ALA A 108 6.00 5.09 -6.69
C ALA A 108 5.80 3.83 -7.54
N ILE A 109 5.34 4.00 -8.79
CA ILE A 109 4.94 2.90 -9.69
C ILE A 109 5.96 2.61 -10.81
N THR A 110 7.18 3.13 -10.70
CA THR A 110 8.29 2.87 -11.62
C THR A 110 9.54 2.39 -10.87
N PRO A 111 10.47 1.67 -11.54
CA PRO A 111 11.72 1.24 -10.90
C PRO A 111 12.58 2.43 -10.46
N GLN A 112 12.88 2.51 -9.17
CA GLN A 112 13.79 3.51 -8.59
C GLN A 112 15.07 2.87 -8.03
N VAL A 113 15.01 1.58 -7.68
CA VAL A 113 16.15 0.81 -7.18
C VAL A 113 16.09 -0.65 -7.63
N ILE A 114 17.26 -1.27 -7.81
CA ILE A 114 17.40 -2.71 -7.93
C ILE A 114 17.36 -3.30 -6.51
N SER A 115 16.25 -3.94 -6.15
CA SER A 115 16.07 -4.55 -4.82
C SER A 115 16.59 -5.98 -4.76
N THR A 116 16.73 -6.65 -5.91
CA THR A 116 17.33 -7.99 -5.99
C THR A 116 18.09 -8.12 -7.30
N PRO A 117 19.43 -8.30 -7.27
CA PRO A 117 20.22 -8.49 -8.47
C PRO A 117 19.79 -9.72 -9.27
N ALA A 118 19.90 -9.64 -10.59
CA ALA A 118 19.73 -10.82 -11.45
C ALA A 118 20.86 -11.83 -11.18
N ARG A 119 20.50 -13.11 -10.99
CA ARG A 119 21.48 -14.18 -10.70
C ARG A 119 22.04 -14.86 -11.95
N LEU A 120 21.47 -14.59 -13.13
CA LEU A 120 21.85 -15.17 -14.42
C LEU A 120 21.69 -14.11 -15.52
N PRO A 121 22.47 -14.16 -16.63
CA PRO A 121 22.37 -13.18 -17.72
C PRO A 121 20.97 -13.07 -18.36
N LYS A 122 20.17 -14.15 -18.33
CA LYS A 122 18.79 -14.18 -18.87
C LYS A 122 17.71 -13.88 -17.82
N ALA A 123 18.08 -13.69 -16.55
CA ALA A 123 17.13 -13.41 -15.48
C ALA A 123 16.82 -11.91 -15.39
N ARG A 124 15.60 -11.57 -14.98
CA ARG A 124 15.22 -10.18 -14.67
C ARG A 124 15.62 -9.87 -13.23
N ALA A 125 16.16 -8.68 -13.00
CA ALA A 125 16.35 -8.16 -11.65
C ALA A 125 15.00 -7.84 -10.99
N GLY A 126 14.95 -7.96 -9.67
CA GLY A 126 13.87 -7.40 -8.87
C GLY A 126 14.08 -5.89 -8.72
N THR A 127 13.03 -5.11 -8.93
CA THR A 127 13.09 -3.65 -8.78
C THR A 127 12.01 -3.14 -7.82
N TYR A 128 12.25 -1.97 -7.27
CA TYR A 128 11.38 -1.35 -6.29
C TYR A 128 11.23 0.15 -6.61
N GLY A 129 9.99 0.64 -6.56
CA GLY A 129 9.66 2.07 -6.59
C GLY A 129 9.45 2.60 -5.17
N TYR A 130 8.91 3.79 -5.02
CA TYR A 130 8.57 4.29 -3.68
C TYR A 130 7.34 3.56 -3.11
N GLY A 131 7.59 2.50 -2.34
CA GLY A 131 6.58 1.71 -1.65
C GLY A 131 6.05 0.49 -2.42
N PHE A 132 6.48 0.28 -3.67
CA PHE A 132 5.99 -0.83 -4.51
C PHE A 132 7.12 -1.71 -5.02
N ASN A 133 6.89 -3.01 -5.06
CA ASN A 133 7.60 -3.90 -5.96
C ASN A 133 7.17 -3.57 -7.37
N VAL A 134 8.12 -3.39 -8.28
CA VAL A 134 7.86 -3.14 -9.69
C VAL A 134 8.58 -4.22 -10.50
N SER A 135 7.88 -4.82 -11.47
CA SER A 135 8.46 -5.84 -12.34
C SER A 135 7.79 -5.85 -13.71
N VAL A 136 8.41 -6.59 -14.63
CA VAL A 136 7.83 -6.90 -15.94
C VAL A 136 7.63 -8.40 -16.02
N ASN A 137 6.41 -8.83 -16.32
CA ASN A 137 6.08 -10.25 -16.39
C ASN A 137 6.63 -10.91 -17.68
N SER A 138 6.45 -12.23 -17.81
CA SER A 138 6.91 -12.99 -18.99
C SER A 138 6.32 -12.49 -20.32
N SER A 139 5.10 -11.94 -20.30
CA SER A 139 4.44 -11.32 -21.47
C SER A 139 4.89 -9.89 -21.78
N GLY A 140 5.85 -9.33 -21.03
CA GLY A 140 6.32 -7.95 -21.21
C GLY A 140 5.41 -6.87 -20.63
N ARG A 141 4.43 -7.22 -19.79
CA ARG A 141 3.55 -6.25 -19.11
C ARG A 141 4.15 -5.83 -17.77
N THR A 142 4.08 -4.53 -17.49
CA THR A 142 4.46 -3.97 -16.19
C THR A 142 3.46 -4.40 -15.12
N GLN A 143 3.99 -4.85 -13.99
CA GLN A 143 3.26 -5.16 -12.78
C GLN A 143 3.85 -4.37 -11.63
N TYR A 144 3.00 -3.86 -10.76
CA TYR A 144 3.43 -3.27 -9.51
C TYR A 144 2.49 -3.67 -8.39
N GLY A 145 3.04 -3.75 -7.19
CA GLY A 145 2.30 -4.26 -6.04
C GLY A 145 3.12 -4.22 -4.78
N HIS A 146 2.45 -4.38 -3.66
CA HIS A 146 3.12 -4.48 -2.37
C HIS A 146 2.50 -5.62 -1.58
N SER A 147 3.32 -6.27 -0.76
CA SER A 147 2.86 -7.29 0.15
C SER A 147 3.24 -6.91 1.57
N GLY A 148 2.26 -6.92 2.45
CA GLY A 148 2.47 -6.82 3.88
C GLY A 148 2.29 -8.20 4.52
N GLY A 149 3.17 -8.55 5.44
CA GLY A 149 3.04 -9.77 6.22
C GLY A 149 3.61 -9.54 7.62
N PHE A 150 2.82 -9.85 8.64
CA PHE A 150 3.29 -9.93 10.01
C PHE A 150 3.53 -11.40 10.35
N GLY A 151 4.62 -11.70 11.07
CA GLY A 151 4.97 -13.07 11.46
C GLY A 151 3.92 -13.78 12.32
N LEU A 152 2.94 -13.04 12.85
CA LEU A 152 1.82 -13.54 13.63
C LEU A 152 0.52 -13.69 12.80
N GLY A 153 0.58 -13.51 11.46
CA GLY A 153 -0.57 -13.48 10.54
C GLY A 153 -1.22 -12.09 10.49
N PRO A 154 -1.82 -11.59 9.38
CA PRO A 154 -2.07 -12.15 8.04
C PRO A 154 -1.03 -11.75 6.96
N ARG A 155 -1.12 -12.39 5.77
CA ARG A 155 -0.42 -12.01 4.54
C ARG A 155 -1.38 -11.28 3.59
N ARG A 156 -1.07 -10.04 3.20
CA ARG A 156 -1.81 -9.29 2.18
C ARG A 156 -0.93 -9.07 0.96
N ILE A 157 -1.49 -9.26 -0.22
CA ILE A 157 -0.84 -9.01 -1.51
C ILE A 157 -1.78 -8.13 -2.32
N LEU A 158 -1.32 -6.95 -2.71
CA LEU A 158 -2.00 -6.12 -3.71
C LEU A 158 -1.16 -6.11 -4.98
N ARG A 159 -1.76 -6.44 -6.12
CA ARG A 159 -1.11 -6.43 -7.45
C ARG A 159 -1.98 -5.67 -8.43
N SER A 160 -1.37 -4.76 -9.18
CA SER A 160 -1.97 -4.07 -10.32
C SER A 160 -1.17 -4.36 -11.59
N CYS A 161 -1.86 -4.54 -12.70
CA CYS A 161 -1.29 -4.64 -14.04
C CYS A 161 -1.86 -3.50 -14.89
N ARG A 162 -1.02 -2.63 -15.45
CA ARG A 162 -1.52 -1.65 -16.44
C ARG A 162 -1.73 -2.34 -17.80
N PRO A 163 -2.87 -2.11 -18.48
CA PRO A 163 -2.99 -2.44 -19.89
C PRO A 163 -2.06 -1.55 -20.73
N LYS A 164 -1.60 -2.06 -21.89
CA LYS A 164 -0.88 -1.23 -22.86
C LYS A 164 -1.84 -0.17 -23.41
N THR A 165 -1.54 1.11 -23.21
CA THR A 165 -2.14 2.18 -24.00
C THR A 165 -1.45 2.18 -25.37
N SER A 166 -2.21 1.93 -26.43
CA SER A 166 -1.73 2.12 -27.80
C SER A 166 -1.47 3.62 -28.03
N PRO A 167 -0.34 4.02 -28.65
CA PRO A 167 -0.18 5.40 -29.09
C PRO A 167 -1.20 5.66 -30.19
N SER A 168 -2.00 6.72 -30.06
CA SER A 168 -2.67 7.33 -31.20
C SER A 168 -1.56 7.86 -32.13
N LEU A 169 -1.39 7.20 -33.28
CA LEU A 169 -0.57 7.72 -34.37
C LEU A 169 -1.21 9.01 -34.93
N PRO A 170 -0.40 9.97 -35.41
CA PRO A 170 -0.86 11.26 -35.90
C PRO A 170 -1.73 11.16 -37.15
#